data_AF-A0A3D3DQ30-F1
#
_entry.id   AF-A0A3D3DQ30-F1
#
_cell.length_a   1.000
_cell.length_b   1.000
_cell.length_c   1.000
_cell.angle_alpha   90.00
_cell.angle_beta   90.00
_cell.angle_gamma   90.00
#
_symmetry.space_group_name_H-M   'P 1'
#
loop_
_entity.id
_entity.type
_entity.pdbx_description
1 polymer ?
#
loop_
_entity_poly.entity_id
_entity_poly.type
_entity_poly.pdbx_seq_one_letter_code
_entity_poly.pdbx_strand_id
1 'polypeptide(L)' 'YGTLTDNNGRKADFRNVIIVMTTNAGATQMARGSVGFVDQDHTADDTEVINKMFTPEFRNRLDSIIR' A
#
# COMPACT_ATOMS: atom_id res chain seq x y z
N TYR A 1 5.71 19.53 5.04
CA TYR A 1 6.56 19.92 3.91
C TYR A 1 6.28 18.94 2.77
N GLY A 2 5.41 19.31 1.83
CA GLY A 2 5.08 18.49 0.66
C GLY A 2 5.75 19.07 -0.57
N THR A 3 7.08 19.03 -0.64
CA THR A 3 7.81 19.56 -1.79
C THR A 3 8.89 18.58 -2.24
N LEU A 4 9.03 18.45 -3.55
CA LEU A 4 10.08 17.67 -4.20
C LEU A 4 10.85 18.61 -5.11
N THR A 5 12.18 18.66 -4.96
CA THR A 5 13.03 19.40 -5.90
C THR A 5 13.56 18.41 -6.94
N ASP A 6 13.38 18.72 -8.22
CA ASP A 6 13.94 17.91 -9.31
C ASP A 6 15.46 18.13 -9.46
N ASN A 7 16.09 17.37 -10.37
CA ASN A 7 17.53 17.47 -10.65
C ASN A 7 17.96 18.80 -11.31
N ASN A 8 17.01 19.59 -11.81
CA ASN A 8 17.22 20.90 -12.39
C ASN A 8 16.94 22.03 -11.38
N GLY A 9 16.67 21.70 -10.10
CA GLY A 9 16.39 22.67 -9.04
C GLY A 9 14.96 23.20 -9.01
N ARG A 10 14.05 22.68 -9.85
CA ARG A 10 12.64 23.10 -9.83
C ARG A 10 11.94 22.44 -8.66
N LYS A 11 11.15 23.23 -7.93
CA LYS A 11 10.38 22.75 -6.77
C LYS A 11 8.94 22.47 -7.17
N ALA A 12 8.53 21.22 -7.05
CA ALA A 12 7.12 20.83 -7.08
C ALA A 12 6.53 20.96 -5.68
N ASP A 13 5.30 21.44 -5.59
CA ASP A 13 4.53 21.59 -4.36
C ASP A 13 3.31 20.67 -4.40
N PHE A 14 3.15 19.84 -3.38
CA PHE A 14 2.13 18.81 -3.25
C PHE A 14 1.01 19.19 -2.29
N ARG A 15 0.97 20.43 -1.79
CA ARG A 15 -0.09 20.89 -0.85
C ARG A 15 -1.51 20.79 -1.40
N ASN A 16 -1.69 20.81 -2.72
CA ASN A 16 -2.98 20.70 -3.40
C ASN A 16 -3.08 19.42 -4.27
N VAL A 17 -2.32 18.38 -3.92
CA VAL A 17 -2.25 17.12 -4.68
C VAL A 17 -2.68 15.97 -3.79
N ILE A 18 -3.48 15.06 -4.35
CA ILE A 18 -3.77 13.75 -3.75
C ILE A 18 -2.84 12.73 -4.38
N ILE A 19 -2.07 12.03 -3.54
CA ILE A 19 -1.20 10.93 -4.00
C ILE A 19 -1.97 9.63 -3.82
N VAL A 20 -2.20 8.94 -4.94
CA VAL A 20 -2.78 7.59 -4.95
C VAL A 20 -1.68 6.60 -5.32
N MET A 21 -1.54 5.55 -4.53
CA MET A 21 -0.57 4.48 -4.75
C MET A 21 -1.30 3.14 -4.84
N THR A 22 -0.92 2.33 -5.81
CA THR A 22 -1.49 1.01 -6.05
C THR A 22 -0.40 -0.05 -5.94
N THR A 23 -0.71 -1.18 -5.34
CA THR A 23 0.19 -2.32 -5.25
C THR A 23 -0.56 -3.59 -5.56
N ASN A 24 0.11 -4.54 -6.23
CA ASN A 24 -0.41 -5.88 -6.45
C ASN A 24 -0.05 -6.82 -5.29
N ALA A 25 0.46 -6.29 -4.17
CA ALA A 25 0.74 -7.05 -2.96
C ALA A 25 -0.55 -7.71 -2.42
N GLY A 26 -0.47 -8.98 -2.04
CA GLY A 26 -1.62 -9.76 -1.57
C GLY A 26 -2.37 -10.50 -2.70
N ALA A 27 -2.22 -10.09 -3.97
CA ALA A 27 -2.94 -10.72 -5.09
C ALA A 27 -2.71 -12.24 -5.20
N THR A 28 -1.49 -12.72 -4.90
CA THR A 28 -1.16 -14.14 -4.92
C THR A 28 -1.76 -14.90 -3.73
N GLN A 29 -1.90 -14.26 -2.58
CA GLN A 29 -2.53 -14.83 -1.38
C GLN A 29 -4.04 -14.92 -1.56
N MET A 30 -4.68 -13.86 -2.10
CA MET A 30 -6.09 -13.87 -2.48
C MET A 30 -6.41 -14.92 -3.56
N ALA A 31 -5.47 -15.22 -4.46
CA ALA A 31 -5.64 -16.23 -5.49
C ALA A 31 -5.48 -17.68 -4.99
N ARG A 32 -5.09 -17.90 -3.72
CA ARG A 32 -5.04 -19.24 -3.15
C ARG A 32 -6.46 -19.73 -2.91
N GLY A 33 -6.83 -20.82 -3.56
CA GLY A 33 -8.08 -21.52 -3.26
C GLY A 33 -8.01 -22.17 -1.88
N SER A 34 -9.11 -22.12 -1.13
CA SER A 34 -9.24 -22.86 0.13
C SER A 34 -9.16 -24.36 -0.14
N VAL A 35 -8.21 -25.06 0.48
CA VAL A 35 -8.15 -26.52 0.45
C VAL A 35 -9.10 -27.07 1.54
N GLY A 36 -10.25 -27.61 1.13
CA GLY A 36 -11.23 -28.22 2.02
C GLY A 36 -12.63 -27.60 1.90
N PHE A 37 -13.59 -28.15 2.65
CA PHE A 37 -15.01 -27.74 2.63
C PHE A 37 -15.33 -26.48 3.47
N VAL A 38 -14.29 -25.81 3.99
CA VAL A 38 -14.43 -24.62 4.84
C VAL A 38 -13.92 -23.43 4.08
N ASP A 39 -14.77 -22.41 3.94
CA ASP A 39 -14.40 -21.13 3.36
C ASP A 39 -13.34 -20.47 4.26
N GLN A 40 -12.16 -20.21 3.71
CA GLN A 40 -11.07 -19.59 4.46
C GLN A 40 -11.08 -18.10 4.19
N ASP A 41 -11.19 -17.30 5.24
CA ASP A 41 -11.08 -15.85 5.16
C ASP A 41 -9.60 -15.45 5.02
N HIS A 42 -9.20 -15.10 3.80
CA HIS A 42 -7.82 -14.70 3.47
C HIS A 42 -7.56 -13.20 3.69
N THR A 43 -8.53 -12.43 4.22
CA THR A 43 -8.36 -10.98 4.42
C THR A 43 -7.26 -10.61 5.44
N ALA A 44 -6.96 -11.51 6.38
CA ALA A 44 -5.89 -11.33 7.34
C ALA A 44 -4.50 -11.37 6.67
N ASP A 45 -4.34 -12.19 5.63
CA ASP A 45 -3.06 -12.38 4.92
C ASP A 45 -2.62 -11.11 4.19
N ASP A 46 -3.55 -10.37 3.60
CA ASP A 46 -3.24 -9.14 2.84
C ASP A 46 -2.59 -8.07 3.72
N THR A 47 -3.09 -7.92 4.95
CA THR A 47 -2.55 -6.95 5.90
C THR A 47 -1.12 -7.31 6.27
N GLU A 48 -0.83 -8.60 6.44
CA GLU A 48 0.52 -9.07 6.72
C GLU A 48 1.47 -8.82 5.54
N VAL A 49 1.03 -9.03 4.30
CA VAL A 49 1.82 -8.75 3.10
C VAL A 49 2.15 -7.25 3.01
N ILE A 50 1.16 -6.38 3.20
CA ILE A 50 1.37 -4.92 3.21
C ILE A 50 2.34 -4.52 4.34
N ASN A 51 2.21 -5.12 5.52
CA ASN A 51 3.07 -4.84 6.66
C ASN A 51 4.52 -5.29 6.45
N LYS A 52 4.72 -6.38 5.70
CA LYS A 52 6.05 -6.89 5.31
C LYS A 52 6.68 -6.08 4.18
N MET A 53 5.89 -5.63 3.22
CA MET A 53 6.38 -4.90 2.05
C MET A 53 6.72 -3.44 2.37
N PHE A 54 5.95 -2.80 3.26
CA PHE A 54 6.13 -1.39 3.59
C PHE A 54 6.50 -1.19 5.06
N THR A 55 7.56 -0.43 5.29
CA THR A 55 8.04 -0.16 6.65
C THR A 55 6.99 0.62 7.46
N PRO A 56 7.03 0.53 8.80
CA PRO A 56 6.15 1.30 9.66
C PRO A 56 6.24 2.82 9.40
N GLU A 57 7.42 3.34 9.11
CA GLU A 57 7.63 4.77 8.83
C GLU A 57 6.86 5.23 7.61
N PHE A 58 6.80 4.42 6.56
CA PHE A 58 6.03 4.74 5.36
C PHE A 58 4.52 4.64 5.62
N ARG A 59 4.08 3.56 6.25
CA ARG A 59 2.64 3.34 6.55
C ARG A 59 2.08 4.42 7.48
N ASN A 60 2.87 4.89 8.45
CA ASN A 60 2.49 5.97 9.36
C ASN A 60 2.40 7.36 8.69
N ARG A 61 2.68 7.46 7.39
CA ARG A 61 2.55 8.69 6.58
C ARG A 61 1.37 8.64 5.61
N LEU A 62 0.60 7.55 5.60
CA LEU A 62 -0.61 7.42 4.78
C LEU A 62 -1.84 7.79 5.61
N ASP A 63 -2.75 8.53 5.01
CA ASP A 63 -4.04 8.83 5.65
C ASP A 63 -4.93 7.58 5.72
N SER A 64 -4.88 6.73 4.68
CA SER A 64 -5.67 5.50 4.61
C SER A 64 -5.05 4.46 3.69
N ILE A 65 -5.36 3.19 3.95
CA ILE A 65 -5.05 2.04 3.09
C ILE A 65 -6.38 1.43 2.69
N ILE A 66 -6.69 1.49 1.40
CA ILE A 66 -7.96 1.00 0.82
C ILE A 66 -7.73 -0.39 0.22
N ARG A 67 -8.72 -1.27 0.40
CA ARG A 67 -8.76 -2.65 -0.13
C ARG A 67 -9.84 -2.76 -1.19
#